data_AF-A0A6J8DWY6-F1
#
_entry.id   AF-A0A6J8DWY6-F1
#
_cell.length_a   1.000
_cell.length_b   1.000
_cell.length_c   1.000
_cell.angle_alpha   90.00
_cell.angle_beta   90.00
_cell.angle_gamma   90.00
#
_symmetry.space_group_name_H-M   'P 1'
#
loop_
_entity.id
_entity.type
_entity.pdbx_description
1 polymer ?
#
loop_
_entity_poly.entity_id
_entity_poly.type
_entity_poly.pdbx_seq_one_letter_code
_entity_poly.pdbx_strand_id
1 'polypeptide(L)'
;MAGKNTVARLLGQHKAAILRDLDVNRVLPRLIKNEVITQTEERQIIESGGRKVQCEVFLDILSKKGVGAFHEFCASLEESSPHLLTGFLLENPEAISDEKGPTKALQLGFELALKERDHALRQLQQVKTERDSALAIWTTWKGRIKLQVSHRTVTRKTDQNLRVVNPAVKAWKVIQKSMK
;
A
#
# COMPACT_ATOMS: atom_id res chain seq x y z
N MET A 1 -3.71 -14.18 34.04
CA MET A 1 -2.42 -14.91 34.13
C MET A 1 -1.64 -14.99 32.79
N ALA A 2 -2.15 -14.43 31.67
CA ALA A 2 -1.50 -14.57 30.35
C ALA A 2 -0.25 -13.68 30.13
N GLY A 3 -0.20 -12.48 30.70
CA GLY A 3 0.88 -11.51 30.40
C GLY A 3 2.23 -11.74 31.11
N LYS A 4 2.29 -12.57 32.17
CA LYS A 4 3.54 -12.80 32.90
C LYS A 4 4.53 -13.67 32.11
N ASN A 5 4.00 -14.67 31.39
CA ASN A 5 4.82 -15.61 30.62
C ASN A 5 5.36 -15.01 29.31
N THR A 6 4.65 -14.05 28.72
CA THR A 6 5.07 -13.39 27.48
C THR A 6 6.27 -12.46 27.74
N VAL A 7 6.23 -11.66 28.81
CA VAL A 7 7.33 -10.78 29.20
C VAL A 7 8.61 -11.56 29.50
N ALA A 8 8.52 -12.63 30.29
CA ALA A 8 9.68 -13.47 30.59
C ALA A 8 10.31 -14.05 29.32
N ARG A 9 9.50 -14.48 28.34
CA ARG A 9 9.98 -14.98 27.05
C ARG A 9 10.67 -13.90 26.22
N LEU A 10 10.09 -12.69 26.16
CA LEU A 10 10.64 -11.54 25.45
C LEU A 10 11.97 -11.09 26.03
N LEU A 11 12.03 -10.92 27.36
CA LEU A 11 13.26 -10.58 28.06
C LEU A 11 14.32 -11.67 27.87
N GLY A 12 13.93 -12.94 27.86
CA GLY A 12 14.82 -14.07 27.57
C GLY A 12 15.40 -14.02 26.15
N GLN A 13 14.58 -13.74 25.14
CA GLN A 13 15.01 -13.67 23.73
C GLN A 13 16.04 -12.56 23.51
N HIS A 14 15.79 -11.38 24.08
CA HIS A 14 16.68 -10.22 23.92
C HIS A 14 17.76 -10.11 25.01
N LYS A 15 17.85 -11.08 25.94
CA LYS A 15 18.75 -11.04 27.10
C LYS A 15 20.18 -10.69 26.72
N ALA A 16 20.70 -11.27 25.63
CA ALA A 16 22.07 -11.03 25.18
C ALA A 16 22.31 -9.58 24.70
N ALA A 17 21.32 -8.94 24.08
CA ALA A 17 21.42 -7.53 23.69
C ALA A 17 21.33 -6.62 24.92
N ILE A 18 20.39 -6.90 25.81
CA ILE A 18 20.19 -6.14 27.05
C ILE A 18 21.45 -6.18 27.92
N LEU A 19 22.06 -7.36 28.13
CA LEU A 19 23.27 -7.49 28.95
C LEU A 19 24.50 -6.77 28.38
N ARG A 20 24.50 -6.48 27.08
CA ARG A 20 25.60 -5.80 26.40
C ARG A 20 25.46 -4.28 26.52
N ASP A 21 24.25 -3.78 26.32
CA ASP A 21 24.02 -2.37 26.02
C ASP A 21 23.21 -1.64 27.11
N LEU A 22 22.53 -2.35 28.02
CA LEU A 22 21.75 -1.75 29.09
C LEU A 22 22.64 -1.33 30.27
N ASP A 23 22.45 -0.09 30.75
CA ASP A 23 22.96 0.39 32.03
C ASP A 23 21.80 0.55 33.03
N VAL A 24 21.73 -0.38 33.99
CA VAL A 24 20.63 -0.46 34.97
C VAL A 24 20.51 0.82 35.80
N ASN A 25 21.63 1.49 36.08
CA ASN A 25 21.65 2.71 36.89
C ASN A 25 20.96 3.89 36.19
N ARG A 26 20.84 3.85 34.85
CA ARG A 26 20.14 4.89 34.08
C ARG A 26 18.63 4.69 34.03
N VAL A 27 18.17 3.44 34.03
CA VAL A 27 16.75 3.09 33.94
C VAL A 27 16.07 2.99 35.31
N LEU A 28 16.81 2.59 36.36
CA LEU A 28 16.28 2.43 37.72
C LEU A 28 15.56 3.67 38.29
N PRO A 29 16.12 4.89 38.20
CA PRO A 29 15.50 6.07 38.82
C PRO A 29 14.07 6.33 38.32
N ARG A 30 13.83 6.11 37.03
CA ARG A 30 12.52 6.28 36.42
C ARG A 30 11.55 5.18 36.84
N LEU A 31 12.02 3.93 36.89
CA LEU A 31 11.22 2.79 37.33
C LEU A 31 10.82 2.87 38.81
N ILE A 32 11.66 3.46 39.65
CA ILE A 32 11.34 3.71 41.07
C ILE A 32 10.35 4.87 41.20
N LYS A 33 10.56 5.96 40.45
CA LYS A 33 9.66 7.11 40.43
C LYS A 33 8.23 6.71 40.03
N ASN A 34 8.11 5.76 39.12
CA ASN A 34 6.82 5.24 38.64
C ASN A 34 6.31 4.05 39.46
N GLU A 35 6.91 3.81 40.64
CA GLU A 35 6.54 2.77 41.62
C GLU A 35 6.55 1.33 41.07
N VAL A 36 7.22 1.12 39.93
CA VAL A 36 7.35 -0.21 39.31
C VAL A 36 8.35 -1.06 40.09
N ILE A 37 9.45 -0.46 40.52
CA ILE A 37 10.49 -1.11 41.33
C ILE A 37 10.47 -0.49 42.73
N THR A 38 10.46 -1.34 43.76
CA THR A 38 10.53 -0.89 45.15
C THR A 38 11.95 -0.58 45.56
N GLN A 39 12.12 0.26 46.58
CA GLN A 39 13.44 0.60 47.11
C GLN A 39 14.22 -0.61 47.66
N THR A 40 13.51 -1.66 48.06
CA THR A 40 14.11 -2.96 48.44
C THR A 40 14.69 -3.71 47.25
N GLU A 41 13.98 -3.72 46.12
CA GLU A 41 14.42 -4.34 44.87
C GLU A 41 15.59 -3.57 44.26
N GLU A 42 15.57 -2.23 44.33
CA GLU A 42 16.69 -1.38 43.94
C GLU A 42 17.98 -1.75 44.70
N ARG A 43 17.92 -1.83 46.04
CA ARG A 43 19.08 -2.23 46.84
C ARG A 43 19.59 -3.61 46.46
N GLN A 44 18.68 -4.57 46.26
CA GLN A 44 19.06 -5.91 45.81
C GLN A 44 19.79 -5.88 44.47
N ILE A 45 19.36 -5.03 43.52
CA ILE A 45 20.04 -4.89 42.23
C ILE A 45 21.41 -4.24 42.40
N ILE A 46 21.51 -3.14 43.17
CA ILE A 46 22.79 -2.44 43.35
C ILE A 46 23.81 -3.33 44.10
N GLU A 47 23.37 -4.07 45.11
CA GLU A 47 24.19 -4.97 45.93
C GLU A 47 24.56 -6.28 45.24
N SER A 48 23.89 -6.64 44.14
CA SER A 48 24.11 -7.91 43.41
C SER A 48 25.46 -8.02 42.68
N GLY A 49 26.29 -6.98 42.71
CA GLY A 49 27.68 -7.03 42.25
C GLY A 49 27.92 -6.33 40.91
N GLY A 50 28.59 -7.01 39.96
CA GLY A 50 29.02 -6.40 38.69
C GLY A 50 27.88 -6.13 37.70
N ARG A 51 28.06 -5.19 36.77
CA ARG A 51 27.03 -4.70 35.83
C ARG A 51 26.16 -5.80 35.19
N LYS A 52 26.78 -6.89 34.74
CA LYS A 52 26.05 -8.01 34.12
C LYS A 52 25.11 -8.70 35.11
N VAL A 53 25.57 -8.97 36.33
CA VAL A 53 24.77 -9.61 37.38
C VAL A 53 23.63 -8.69 37.80
N GLN A 54 23.90 -7.38 37.92
CA GLN A 54 22.86 -6.38 38.18
C GLN A 54 21.77 -6.39 37.11
N CYS A 55 22.14 -6.43 35.82
CA CYS A 55 21.18 -6.55 34.73
C CYS A 55 20.38 -7.86 34.81
N GLU A 56 21.00 -8.99 35.15
CA GLU A 56 20.28 -10.27 35.27
C GLU A 56 19.26 -10.25 36.41
N VAL A 57 19.64 -9.76 37.59
CA VAL A 57 18.75 -9.61 38.74
C VAL A 57 17.60 -8.66 38.41
N PHE A 58 17.91 -7.53 37.74
CA PHE A 58 16.91 -6.58 37.26
C PHE A 58 15.90 -7.24 36.31
N LEU A 59 16.37 -8.01 35.33
CA LEU A 59 15.50 -8.71 34.38
C LEU A 59 14.63 -9.78 35.07
N ASP A 60 15.18 -10.49 36.04
CA ASP A 60 14.44 -11.47 36.83
C ASP A 60 13.32 -10.79 37.64
N ILE A 61 13.58 -9.64 38.25
CA ILE A 61 12.56 -8.84 38.95
C ILE A 61 11.49 -8.35 37.97
N LEU A 62 11.90 -7.80 36.83
CA LEU A 62 11.00 -7.28 35.80
C LEU A 62 10.07 -8.36 35.25
N SER A 63 10.60 -9.57 35.02
CA SER A 63 9.82 -10.72 34.54
C SER A 63 8.71 -11.15 35.51
N LYS A 64 8.93 -11.00 36.82
CA LYS A 64 7.96 -11.35 37.86
C LYS A 64 6.84 -10.31 38.00
N LYS A 65 7.13 -9.03 37.75
CA LYS A 65 6.17 -7.91 37.84
C LYS A 65 5.15 -7.93 36.69
N GLY A 66 5.56 -8.37 35.50
CA GLY A 66 4.68 -8.56 34.35
C GLY A 66 4.61 -7.35 33.40
N VAL A 67 3.56 -7.30 32.57
CA VAL A 67 3.48 -6.42 31.38
C VAL A 67 3.52 -4.93 31.73
N GLY A 68 2.86 -4.50 32.80
CA GLY A 68 2.86 -3.08 33.19
C GLY A 68 4.26 -2.57 33.53
N ALA A 69 5.08 -3.40 34.20
CA ALA A 69 6.47 -3.07 34.49
C ALA A 69 7.33 -3.07 33.23
N PHE A 70 7.08 -4.00 32.32
CA PHE A 70 7.76 -4.05 31.02
C PHE A 70 7.46 -2.83 30.16
N HIS A 71 6.22 -2.34 30.15
CA HIS A 71 5.86 -1.12 29.42
C HIS A 71 6.62 0.09 29.95
N GLU A 72 6.68 0.25 31.28
CA GLU A 72 7.45 1.35 31.87
C GLU A 72 8.96 1.22 31.61
N PHE A 73 9.47 -0.02 31.59
CA PHE A 73 10.83 -0.29 31.16
C PHE A 73 11.05 0.14 29.70
N CYS A 74 10.17 -0.23 28.76
CA CYS A 74 10.24 0.24 27.38
C CYS A 74 10.22 1.77 27.27
N ALA A 75 9.39 2.44 28.06
CA ALA A 75 9.36 3.90 28.12
C ALA A 75 10.70 4.48 28.61
N SER A 76 11.37 3.84 29.58
CA SER A 76 12.71 4.23 30.04
C SER A 76 13.82 3.93 29.01
N LEU A 77 13.63 2.91 28.15
CA LEU A 77 14.55 2.62 27.05
C LEU A 77 14.49 3.69 25.95
N GLU A 78 13.35 4.32 25.74
CA GLU A 78 13.20 5.39 24.74
C GLU A 78 14.20 6.53 24.96
N GLU A 79 14.44 6.88 26.22
CA GLU A 79 15.38 7.96 26.60
C GLU A 79 16.83 7.46 26.71
N SER A 80 17.03 6.25 27.24
CA SER A 80 18.36 5.76 27.61
C SER A 80 19.06 4.95 26.51
N SER A 81 18.29 4.14 25.78
CA SER A 81 18.80 3.13 24.84
C SER A 81 17.74 2.78 23.76
N PRO A 82 17.41 3.72 22.86
CA PRO A 82 16.34 3.54 21.87
C PRO A 82 16.61 2.43 20.85
N HIS A 83 17.89 2.04 20.67
CA HIS A 83 18.27 0.91 19.82
C HIS A 83 17.78 -0.43 20.39
N LEU A 84 17.80 -0.62 21.71
CA LEU A 84 17.23 -1.81 22.34
C LEU A 84 15.72 -1.83 22.15
N LEU A 85 15.06 -0.69 22.37
CA LEU A 85 13.62 -0.55 22.14
C LEU A 85 13.22 -0.89 20.70
N THR A 86 13.99 -0.40 19.73
CA THR A 86 13.78 -0.70 18.31
C THR A 86 13.93 -2.21 18.04
N GLY A 87 14.93 -2.86 18.65
CA GLY A 87 15.11 -4.30 18.56
C GLY A 87 13.91 -5.09 19.10
N PHE A 88 13.35 -4.68 20.25
CA PHE A 88 12.14 -5.29 20.80
C PHE A 88 10.92 -5.14 19.87
N LEU A 89 10.72 -3.95 19.31
CA LEU A 89 9.57 -3.65 18.45
C LEU A 89 9.60 -4.40 17.11
N LEU A 90 10.78 -4.52 16.51
CA LEU A 90 10.92 -5.17 15.21
C LEU A 90 10.78 -6.69 15.29
N GLU A 91 11.30 -7.31 16.36
CA GLU A 91 11.24 -8.77 16.51
C GLU A 91 9.92 -9.26 17.13
N ASN A 92 9.17 -8.38 17.82
CA ASN A 92 7.90 -8.73 18.46
C ASN A 92 6.85 -7.60 18.35
N PRO A 93 6.27 -7.38 17.16
CA PRO A 93 5.24 -6.35 16.95
C PRO A 93 3.96 -6.58 17.78
N GLU A 94 3.69 -7.83 18.17
CA GLU A 94 2.53 -8.24 18.97
C GLU A 94 2.71 -7.96 20.48
N ALA A 95 3.93 -7.72 20.96
CA ALA A 95 4.23 -7.67 22.39
C ALA A 95 3.88 -6.35 23.09
N ILE A 96 3.72 -5.25 22.32
CA ILE A 96 3.47 -3.90 22.84
C ILE A 96 2.10 -3.38 22.38
N SER A 97 1.36 -4.13 21.58
CA SER A 97 -0.04 -3.83 21.32
C SER A 97 -0.87 -4.16 22.56
N ASP A 98 -1.04 -3.17 23.44
CA ASP A 98 -2.29 -3.05 24.18
C ASP A 98 -3.41 -3.18 23.15
N GLU A 99 -4.22 -4.23 23.29
CA GLU A 99 -5.36 -4.51 22.43
C GLU A 99 -6.33 -3.33 22.42
N LYS A 100 -6.15 -2.45 21.42
CA LYS A 100 -7.27 -1.92 20.67
C LYS A 100 -6.97 -2.23 19.22
N GLY A 101 -7.50 -3.37 18.76
CA GLY A 101 -7.67 -3.61 17.33
C GLY A 101 -8.25 -2.35 16.66
N PRO A 102 -7.95 -2.15 15.36
CA PRO A 102 -8.33 -0.94 14.64
C PRO A 102 -9.78 -0.56 14.97
N THR A 103 -9.98 0.66 15.47
CA THR A 103 -11.29 1.13 15.95
C THR A 103 -12.34 0.84 14.88
N LYS A 104 -13.56 0.44 15.28
CA LYS A 104 -14.65 0.13 14.32
C LYS A 104 -14.81 1.21 13.23
N ALA A 105 -14.57 2.47 13.58
CA ALA A 105 -14.54 3.58 12.63
C ALA A 105 -13.46 3.45 11.54
N LEU A 106 -12.23 3.06 11.90
CA LEU A 106 -11.13 2.82 10.96
C LEU A 106 -11.43 1.62 10.06
N GLN A 107 -11.97 0.54 10.63
CA GLN A 107 -12.35 -0.66 9.87
C GLN A 107 -13.46 -0.37 8.85
N LEU A 108 -14.50 0.36 9.26
CA LEU A 108 -15.55 0.84 8.37
C LEU A 108 -14.99 1.78 7.30
N GLY A 109 -14.04 2.65 7.65
CA GLY A 109 -13.36 3.54 6.72
C GLY A 109 -12.62 2.77 5.61
N PHE A 110 -11.89 1.71 5.97
CA PHE A 110 -11.25 0.84 4.99
C PHE A 110 -12.26 0.12 4.08
N GLU A 111 -13.35 -0.40 4.65
CA GLU A 111 -14.37 -1.10 3.86
C GLU A 111 -15.07 -0.16 2.85
N LEU A 112 -15.36 1.07 3.27
CA LEU A 112 -15.94 2.09 2.38
C LEU A 112 -14.97 2.45 1.25
N ALA A 113 -13.69 2.70 1.57
CA ALA A 113 -12.68 3.05 0.57
C ALA A 113 -12.48 1.93 -0.47
N LEU A 114 -12.52 0.66 -0.05
CA LEU A 114 -12.47 -0.47 -0.96
C LEU A 114 -13.69 -0.51 -1.89
N LYS A 115 -14.89 -0.26 -1.35
CA LYS A 115 -16.13 -0.19 -2.14
C LYS A 115 -16.11 0.95 -3.15
N GLU A 116 -15.63 2.14 -2.77
CA GLU A 116 -15.51 3.30 -3.66
C GLU A 116 -14.53 3.02 -4.81
N ARG A 117 -13.37 2.42 -4.50
CA ARG A 117 -12.40 1.99 -5.51
C ARG A 117 -13.01 1.00 -6.50
N ASP A 118 -13.70 -0.02 -6.00
CA ASP A 118 -14.31 -1.05 -6.84
C ASP A 118 -15.47 -0.50 -7.69
N HIS A 119 -16.19 0.49 -7.18
CA HIS A 119 -17.18 1.23 -7.96
C HIS A 119 -16.50 2.04 -9.09
N ALA A 120 -15.45 2.80 -8.77
CA ALA A 120 -14.70 3.57 -9.75
C ALA A 120 -14.09 2.69 -10.86
N LEU A 121 -13.57 1.51 -10.52
CA LEU A 121 -13.04 0.56 -11.49
C LEU A 121 -14.12 0.07 -12.46
N ARG A 122 -15.35 -0.19 -11.99
CA ARG A 122 -16.47 -0.59 -12.84
C ARG A 122 -16.89 0.53 -13.80
N GLN A 123 -16.97 1.76 -13.30
CA GLN A 123 -17.25 2.92 -14.14
C GLN A 123 -16.18 3.12 -15.21
N LEU A 124 -14.90 3.02 -14.84
CA LEU A 124 -13.80 3.10 -15.80
C LEU A 124 -13.93 2.03 -16.90
N GLN A 125 -14.31 0.80 -16.52
CA GLN A 125 -14.49 -0.29 -17.47
C GLN A 125 -15.64 -0.01 -18.44
N GLN A 126 -16.77 0.53 -17.97
CA GLN A 126 -17.88 0.94 -18.83
C GLN A 126 -17.44 1.99 -19.84
N VAL A 127 -16.79 3.07 -19.38
CA VAL A 127 -16.30 4.13 -20.26
C VAL A 127 -15.31 3.60 -21.30
N LYS A 128 -14.43 2.66 -20.91
CA LYS A 128 -13.53 1.99 -21.87
C LYS A 128 -14.31 1.23 -22.93
N THR A 129 -15.32 0.44 -22.55
CA THR A 129 -16.13 -0.32 -23.51
C THR A 129 -16.94 0.57 -24.44
N GLU A 130 -17.50 1.67 -23.93
CA GLU A 130 -18.21 2.67 -24.75
C GLU A 130 -17.28 3.30 -25.76
N ARG A 131 -16.10 3.76 -25.32
CA ARG A 131 -15.06 4.31 -26.19
C ARG A 131 -14.64 3.31 -27.28
N ASP A 132 -14.44 2.04 -26.92
CA ASP A 132 -14.01 1.01 -27.86
C ASP A 132 -15.09 0.69 -28.89
N SER A 133 -16.35 0.62 -28.46
CA SER A 133 -17.49 0.45 -29.37
C SER A 133 -17.64 1.63 -30.34
N ALA A 134 -17.49 2.87 -29.86
CA ALA A 134 -17.56 4.06 -30.67
C ALA A 134 -16.42 4.11 -31.71
N LEU A 135 -15.20 3.73 -31.30
CA LEU A 135 -14.06 3.56 -32.20
C LEU A 135 -14.36 2.52 -33.29
N ALA A 136 -14.90 1.36 -32.93
CA ALA A 136 -15.25 0.30 -33.89
C ALA A 136 -16.29 0.78 -34.93
N ILE A 137 -17.32 1.49 -34.48
CA ILE A 137 -18.34 2.08 -35.37
C ILE A 137 -17.68 3.10 -36.31
N TRP A 138 -16.86 4.00 -35.77
CA TRP A 138 -16.16 5.01 -36.56
C TRP A 138 -15.22 4.39 -37.60
N THR A 139 -14.45 3.36 -37.23
CA THR A 139 -13.56 2.67 -38.18
C THR A 139 -14.34 2.01 -39.31
N THR A 140 -15.49 1.42 -38.99
CA THR A 140 -16.37 0.77 -39.97
C THR A 140 -16.94 1.80 -40.94
N TRP A 141 -17.46 2.90 -40.42
CA TRP A 141 -18.02 3.99 -41.23
C TRP A 141 -16.96 4.64 -42.13
N LYS A 142 -15.77 4.88 -41.60
CA LYS A 142 -14.62 5.38 -42.36
C LYS A 142 -14.25 4.46 -43.52
N GLY A 143 -14.24 3.14 -43.30
CA GLY A 143 -14.03 2.14 -44.34
C GLY A 143 -15.10 2.20 -45.44
N ARG A 144 -16.39 2.30 -45.05
CA ARG A 144 -17.52 2.41 -45.98
C ARG A 144 -17.41 3.66 -46.87
N ILE A 145 -17.08 4.81 -46.30
CA ILE A 145 -16.88 6.04 -47.08
C ILE A 145 -15.74 5.86 -48.08
N LYS A 146 -14.60 5.28 -47.65
CA LYS A 146 -13.46 5.05 -48.53
C LYS A 146 -13.82 4.16 -49.73
N LEU A 147 -14.64 3.13 -49.50
CA LEU A 147 -15.18 2.28 -50.56
C LEU A 147 -16.14 3.06 -51.48
N GLN A 148 -17.09 3.82 -50.93
CA GLN A 148 -18.04 4.60 -51.73
C GLN A 148 -17.34 5.64 -52.62
N VAL A 149 -16.32 6.33 -52.09
CA VAL A 149 -15.50 7.26 -52.87
C VAL A 149 -14.74 6.50 -53.97
N SER A 150 -14.15 5.35 -53.66
CA SER A 150 -13.46 4.51 -54.65
C SER A 150 -14.42 4.08 -55.77
N HIS A 151 -15.60 3.56 -55.45
CA HIS A 151 -16.63 3.20 -56.43
C HIS A 151 -17.04 4.39 -57.29
N ARG A 152 -17.30 5.57 -56.70
CA ARG A 152 -17.63 6.78 -57.46
C ARG A 152 -16.52 7.23 -58.41
N THR A 153 -15.26 7.06 -58.01
CA THR A 153 -14.13 7.39 -58.90
C THR A 153 -13.99 6.40 -60.07
N VAL A 154 -14.26 5.11 -59.82
CA VAL A 154 -14.23 4.07 -60.87
C VAL A 154 -15.38 4.29 -61.86
N THR A 155 -16.61 4.51 -61.39
CA THR A 155 -17.75 4.77 -62.28
C THR A 155 -17.57 6.02 -63.13
N ARG A 156 -17.01 7.10 -62.55
CA ARG A 156 -16.69 8.31 -63.31
C ARG A 156 -15.64 8.07 -64.39
N LYS A 157 -14.63 7.24 -64.13
CA LYS A 157 -13.61 6.86 -65.13
C LYS A 157 -14.20 5.98 -66.24
N THR A 158 -15.08 5.03 -65.91
CA THR A 158 -15.77 4.21 -66.92
C THR A 158 -16.69 5.04 -67.79
N ASP A 159 -17.44 5.99 -67.22
CA ASP A 159 -18.30 6.91 -67.99
C ASP A 159 -17.49 7.85 -68.90
N GLN A 160 -16.34 8.32 -68.43
CA GLN A 160 -15.45 9.15 -69.23
C GLN A 160 -14.83 8.36 -70.39
N ASN A 161 -14.42 7.11 -70.16
CA ASN A 161 -13.95 6.23 -71.23
C ASN A 161 -15.05 5.90 -72.26
N LEU A 162 -16.28 5.63 -71.82
CA LEU A 162 -17.42 5.40 -72.72
C LEU A 162 -17.73 6.62 -73.61
N ARG A 163 -17.61 7.85 -73.09
CA ARG A 163 -17.78 9.08 -73.88
C ARG A 163 -16.67 9.31 -74.90
N VAL A 164 -15.44 8.91 -74.60
CA VAL A 164 -14.29 9.13 -75.49
C VAL A 164 -14.25 8.12 -76.63
N VAL A 165 -14.69 6.88 -76.36
CA VAL A 165 -14.58 5.74 -77.29
C VAL A 165 -15.81 5.59 -78.19
N ASN A 166 -16.99 6.14 -77.86
CA ASN A 166 -18.19 5.93 -78.66
C ASN A 166 -18.28 6.88 -79.90
N PRO A 167 -18.07 6.39 -81.13
CA PRO A 167 -18.10 7.21 -82.35
C PRO A 167 -19.48 7.80 -82.65
N ALA A 168 -20.57 7.18 -82.18
CA ALA A 168 -21.94 7.70 -82.37
C ALA A 168 -22.17 9.03 -81.62
N VAL A 169 -21.57 9.18 -80.44
CA VAL A 169 -21.67 10.41 -79.63
C VAL A 169 -20.86 11.55 -80.26
N LYS A 170 -19.72 11.24 -80.88
CA LYS A 170 -18.95 12.22 -81.67
C LYS A 170 -19.73 12.65 -82.92
N ALA A 171 -20.34 11.72 -83.63
CA ALA A 171 -21.13 12.01 -84.83
C ALA A 171 -22.34 12.92 -84.54
N TRP A 172 -23.09 12.65 -83.46
CA TRP A 172 -24.22 13.50 -83.03
C TRP A 172 -23.81 14.94 -82.72
N LYS A 173 -22.65 15.14 -82.08
CA LYS A 173 -22.14 16.49 -81.74
C LYS A 173 -21.73 17.30 -82.97
N VAL A 174 -21.25 16.64 -84.02
CA VAL A 174 -20.91 17.30 -85.30
C VAL A 174 -22.19 17.77 -85.99
N ILE A 175 -23.20 16.90 -86.08
CA ILE A 175 -24.50 17.23 -86.69
C ILE A 175 -25.16 18.41 -85.97
N GLN A 176 -25.13 18.43 -84.64
CA GLN A 176 -25.71 19.51 -83.84
C GLN A 176 -25.00 20.86 -84.05
N LYS A 177 -23.71 20.86 -84.41
CA LYS A 177 -22.92 22.07 -84.64
C LYS A 177 -23.12 22.64 -86.05
N SER A 178 -23.55 21.82 -87.01
CA SER A 178 -23.88 22.25 -88.39
C SER A 178 -25.30 22.82 -88.55
N MET A 179 -26.14 22.77 -87.51
CA MET A 179 -27.49 23.36 -87.50
C MET A 179 -27.58 24.75 -86.86
N LYS A 180 -26.44 25.38 -86.56
CA LYS A 180 -26.33 26.79 -86.13
C LYS A 180 -25.48 27.55 -87.13
#